data_AF-W1YJM8-F1
#
_entry.id   AF-W1YJM8-F1
#
_cell.length_a   1.000
_cell.length_b   1.000
_cell.length_c   1.000
_cell.angle_alpha   90.00
_cell.angle_beta   90.00
_cell.angle_gamma   90.00
#
_symmetry.space_group_name_H-M   'P 1'
#
loop_
_entity.id
_entity.type
_entity.pdbx_description
1 polymer ?
#
loop_
_entity_poly.entity_id
_entity_poly.type
_entity_poly.pdbx_seq_one_letter_code
_entity_poly.pdbx_strand_id
1 'polypeptide(L)' 'MRKTVAFGFVGTVLDYAGRGSQRWSKWRPTLCLCQQESLVIDRLELLHDTRSRSLFETLK' A
#
# COMPACT_ATOMS: atom_id res chain seq x y z
N MET A 1 -25.53 0.19 0.07
CA MET A 1 -24.45 -0.42 0.88
C MET A 1 -23.41 0.65 1.21
N ARG A 2 -22.79 0.59 2.39
CA ARG A 2 -21.78 1.57 2.83
C ARG A 2 -20.41 1.13 2.30
N LYS A 3 -19.61 2.06 1.78
CA LYS A 3 -18.25 1.78 1.29
C LYS A 3 -17.24 1.89 2.41
N THR A 4 -16.30 0.96 2.48
CA THR A 4 -15.18 0.97 3.43
C THR A 4 -13.96 1.60 2.77
N VAL A 5 -13.52 2.74 3.31
CA VAL A 5 -12.32 3.44 2.85
C VAL A 5 -11.27 3.39 3.94
N ALA A 6 -10.09 2.86 3.63
CA ALA A 6 -8.94 2.83 4.53
C ALA A 6 -7.94 3.91 4.14
N PHE A 7 -7.38 4.60 5.14
CA PHE A 7 -6.29 5.54 4.96
C PHE A 7 -5.02 4.95 5.58
N GLY A 8 -3.91 5.07 4.87
CA GLY A 8 -2.62 4.59 5.34
C GLY A 8 -1.47 5.41 4.78
N PHE A 9 -0.26 5.05 5.18
CA PHE A 9 0.97 5.64 4.64
C PHE A 9 1.65 4.66 3.68
N VAL A 10 2.31 5.20 2.65
CA VAL A 10 3.25 4.44 1.82
C VAL A 10 4.40 3.97 2.70
N GLY A 11 4.70 2.68 2.67
CA GLY A 11 5.76 2.07 3.47
C GLY A 11 7.12 2.33 2.85
N THR A 12 7.68 3.52 3.03
CA THR A 12 8.96 3.96 2.43
C THR A 12 10.18 3.08 2.74
N VAL A 13 10.07 2.12 3.66
CA VAL A 13 11.11 1.13 3.92
C VAL A 13 10.92 -0.12 3.05
N LEU A 14 9.78 -0.80 3.19
CA LEU A 14 9.51 -2.09 2.54
C LEU A 14 9.07 -1.94 1.07
N ASP A 15 8.55 -0.77 0.69
CA ASP A 15 8.25 -0.44 -0.70
C ASP A 15 9.49 -0.01 -1.47
N TYR A 16 10.51 0.58 -0.81
CA TYR A 16 11.82 0.80 -1.43
C TYR A 16 12.61 -0.51 -1.58
N ALA A 17 12.50 -1.41 -0.61
CA ALA A 17 13.29 -2.65 -0.53
C ALA A 17 12.68 -3.80 -1.35
N GLY A 18 12.40 -3.57 -2.63
CA GLY A 18 11.93 -4.59 -3.58
C GLY A 18 11.27 -3.96 -4.80
N ARG A 19 12.01 -3.82 -5.90
CA ARG A 19 11.44 -3.42 -7.20
C ARG A 19 10.97 -4.66 -7.97
N GLY A 20 9.92 -4.51 -8.78
CA GLY A 20 9.43 -5.59 -9.66
C GLY A 20 8.88 -6.79 -8.88
N SER A 21 9.23 -8.01 -9.28
CA SER A 21 8.71 -9.26 -8.68
C SER A 21 9.07 -9.43 -7.20
N GLN A 22 10.24 -8.93 -6.77
CA GLN A 22 10.65 -8.92 -5.36
C GLN A 22 9.78 -8.01 -4.49
N ARG A 23 8.91 -7.20 -5.08
CA ARG A 23 7.89 -6.46 -4.33
C ARG A 23 7.10 -7.47 -3.48
N TRP A 24 6.58 -8.54 -4.05
CA TRP A 24 5.65 -9.44 -3.37
C TRP A 24 6.28 -10.42 -2.38
N SER A 25 7.61 -10.49 -2.27
CA SER A 25 8.30 -11.43 -1.38
C SER A 25 8.42 -10.96 0.07
N LYS A 26 8.04 -9.71 0.38
CA LYS A 26 8.07 -9.14 1.73
C LYS A 26 6.68 -8.70 2.18
N TRP A 27 6.41 -8.91 3.46
CA TRP A 27 5.18 -8.49 4.12
C TRP A 27 4.99 -6.98 4.06
N ARG A 28 3.76 -6.51 3.81
CA ARG A 28 3.37 -5.09 3.79
C ARG A 28 2.08 -4.87 4.58
N PRO A 29 2.17 -4.35 5.81
CA PRO A 29 1.00 -4.19 6.67
C PRO A 29 -0.17 -3.48 6.00
N THR A 30 0.09 -2.36 5.30
CA THR A 30 -0.95 -1.56 4.64
C THR A 30 -1.62 -2.28 3.47
N LEU A 31 -0.89 -3.10 2.70
CA LEU A 31 -1.50 -3.88 1.59
C LEU A 31 -2.21 -5.14 2.10
N CYS A 32 -1.75 -5.73 3.20
CA CYS A 32 -2.37 -6.91 3.80
C CYS A 32 -3.78 -6.63 4.34
N LEU A 33 -4.15 -5.36 4.57
CA LEU A 33 -5.53 -4.96 4.85
C LEU A 33 -6.49 -5.36 3.73
N CYS A 34 -6.05 -5.29 2.48
CA CYS A 34 -6.86 -5.67 1.32
C CYS A 34 -6.96 -7.19 1.12
N GLN A 35 -6.25 -7.98 1.93
CA GLN A 35 -6.22 -9.44 1.85
C GLN A 35 -7.04 -10.10 2.98
N GLN A 36 -7.76 -9.31 3.79
CA GLN A 36 -8.57 -9.82 4.89
C GLN A 36 -9.93 -10.30 4.37
N GLU A 37 -10.22 -11.60 4.49
CA GLU A 37 -11.49 -12.18 4.02
C GLU A 37 -12.72 -11.60 4.72
N SER A 38 -12.58 -11.20 5.99
CA SER A 38 -13.67 -10.63 6.80
C SER A 38 -13.86 -9.12 6.62
N LEU A 39 -12.98 -8.44 5.88
CA LEU A 39 -13.01 -6.99 5.71
C LEU A 39 -12.74 -6.61 4.25
N VAL A 40 -13.82 -6.28 3.54
CA VAL A 40 -13.72 -5.76 2.17
C VAL A 40 -13.41 -4.27 2.21
N ILE A 41 -12.25 -3.90 1.66
CA ILE A 41 -11.83 -2.52 1.46
C ILE A 41 -12.21 -2.09 0.04
N ASP A 42 -13.14 -1.14 -0.09
CA ASP A 42 -13.53 -0.58 -1.40
C ASP A 42 -12.49 0.37 -1.96
N ARG A 43 -11.74 1.06 -1.08
CA ARG A 43 -10.69 1.99 -1.46
C ARG A 43 -9.62 2.12 -0.39
N LEU A 44 -8.37 2.10 -0.82
CA LEU A 44 -7.20 2.37 0.00
C LEU A 44 -6.55 3.68 -0.45
N GLU A 45 -6.61 4.70 0.40
CA GLU A 45 -5.97 6.00 0.18
C GLU A 45 -4.60 6.01 0.86
N LEU A 46 -3.54 6.12 0.06
CA LEU A 46 -2.15 6.10 0.54
C LEU A 46 -1.55 7.49 0.55
N LEU A 47 -1.18 7.95 1.74
CA LEU A 47 -0.45 9.18 1.99
C LEU A 47 1.05 8.92 1.82
N HIS A 48 1.75 9.83 1.15
CA HIS A 48 3.20 9.80 1.04
C HIS A 48 3.78 11.19 1.30
N ASP A 49 5.02 11.24 1.79
CA ASP A 49 5.72 12.52 1.90
C ASP A 49 6.22 12.99 0.53
N THR A 50 6.60 14.26 0.43
CA THR A 50 7.09 14.85 -0.82
C THR A 50 8.41 14.22 -1.28
N ARG A 51 9.23 13.72 -0.35
CA ARG A 51 10.55 13.12 -0.61
C ARG A 51 10.44 11.74 -1.27
N SER A 52 9.34 11.05 -1.03
CA SER A 52 9.04 9.70 -1.51
C SER A 52 8.18 9.69 -2.77
N ARG A 53 8.03 10.85 -3.44
CA ARG A 53 7.24 10.97 -4.68
C ARG A 53 7.69 9.98 -5.75
N SER A 54 9.00 9.80 -5.94
CA SER A 54 9.54 8.88 -6.95
C SER A 54 9.16 7.42 -6.69
N LEU A 55 9.07 7.02 -5.42
CA LEU A 55 8.55 5.70 -5.06
C LEU A 55 7.07 5.58 -5.46
N PHE A 56 6.26 6.58 -5.12
CA PHE A 56 4.83 6.57 -5.42
C PHE A 56 4.53 6.45 -6.91
N GLU A 57 5.31 7.10 -7.77
CA GLU A 57 5.18 6.98 -9.24
C GLU A 57 5.38 5.55 -9.74
N THR A 58 6.11 4.69 -9.00
CA THR A 58 6.25 3.26 -9.33
C THR A 58 5.14 2.36 -8.80
N LEU A 59 4.27 2.89 -7.93
CA LEU A 59 3.14 2.15 -7.36
C LEU A 59 1.86 2.31 -8.16
N LYS A 60 1.78 3.35 -9.01
CA LYS A 60 0.67 3.62 -9.93
C LYS A 60 0.66 2.62 -11.09
#